data_AF-A0A4Y9NSI1-F1
#
_entry.id   AF-A0A4Y9NSI1-F1
#
_cell.length_a   1.000
_cell.length_b   1.000
_cell.length_c   1.000
_cell.angle_alpha   90.00
_cell.angle_beta   90.00
_cell.angle_gamma   90.00
#
_symmetry.space_group_name_H-M   'P 1'
#
loop_
_entity.id
_entity.type
_entity.pdbx_description
1 polymer ?
#
loop_
_entity_poly.entity_id
_entity_poly.type
_entity_poly.pdbx_seq_one_letter_code
_entity_poly.pdbx_strand_id
1 'polypeptide(L)'
;MPVGEYTSPDGQLRLLVICPDGDWTLGFDGFPWHTHGSILASLSGKDEETAINDFVADLKSGERVIAMKRISGSVADVWVTDDPADDLASSQKYGLDDESMEFRLWDGSVVKV
;
A
#
# COMPACT_ATOMS: atom_id res chain seq x y z
N MET A 1 -19.38 3.74 -5.58
CA MET A 1 -18.98 4.23 -4.23
C MET A 1 -18.04 3.19 -3.65
N PRO A 2 -16.99 3.58 -2.90
CA PRO A 2 -16.16 2.60 -2.21
C PRO A 2 -17.01 1.81 -1.21
N VAL A 3 -16.71 0.52 -1.10
CA VAL A 3 -17.31 -0.37 -0.10
C VAL A 3 -16.62 -0.16 1.25
N GLY A 4 -15.33 0.19 1.23
CA GLY A 4 -14.55 0.62 2.40
C GLY A 4 -13.64 1.80 2.05
N GLU A 5 -13.54 2.76 2.97
CA GLU A 5 -12.61 3.90 2.88
C GLU A 5 -11.91 4.04 4.24
N TYR A 6 -10.57 4.02 4.21
CA TYR A 6 -9.74 4.09 5.41
C TYR A 6 -8.69 5.16 5.22
N THR A 7 -8.66 6.15 6.11
CA THR A 7 -7.65 7.21 6.10
C THR A 7 -6.62 6.93 7.19
N SER A 8 -5.34 7.11 6.89
CA SER A 8 -4.26 6.98 7.87
C SER A 8 -4.44 8.03 8.98
N PRO A 9 -3.99 7.77 10.23
CA PRO A 9 -4.17 8.72 11.34
C PRO A 9 -3.55 10.10 11.11
N ASP A 10 -2.49 10.18 10.30
CA ASP A 10 -1.84 11.44 9.91
C ASP A 10 -2.47 12.11 8.68
N GLY A 11 -3.51 11.51 8.09
CA GLY A 11 -4.25 12.04 6.96
C GLY A 11 -3.52 11.99 5.61
N GLN A 12 -2.33 11.41 5.54
CA GLN A 12 -1.52 11.41 4.31
C GLN A 12 -1.95 10.35 3.30
N LEU A 13 -2.46 9.21 3.77
CA LEU A 13 -2.82 8.08 2.93
C LEU A 13 -4.29 7.75 3.09
N ARG A 14 -4.91 7.37 1.98
CA ARG A 14 -6.28 6.88 1.94
C ARG A 14 -6.33 5.59 1.16
N LEU A 15 -6.74 4.50 1.81
CA LEU A 15 -6.96 3.21 1.19
C LEU A 15 -8.44 3.11 0.81
N LEU A 16 -8.70 2.77 -0.46
CA LEU A 16 -10.04 2.52 -0.99
C LEU A 16 -10.21 1.04 -1.27
N VAL A 17 -11.34 0.49 -0.84
CA VAL A 17 -11.80 -0.85 -1.19
C VAL A 17 -13.05 -0.69 -2.06
N ILE A 18 -12.98 -1.18 -3.29
CA ILE A 18 -14.07 -1.09 -4.27
C ILE A 18 -14.43 -2.48 -4.78
N CYS A 19 -15.68 -2.67 -5.18
CA CYS A 19 -16.16 -3.90 -5.80
C CYS A 19 -17.07 -3.58 -6.99
N PRO A 20 -16.54 -2.98 -8.08
CA PRO A 20 -17.30 -2.84 -9.32
C PRO A 20 -17.59 -4.23 -9.90
N ASP A 21 -18.86 -4.53 -10.17
CA ASP A 21 -19.29 -5.75 -10.86
C ASP A 21 -18.80 -7.08 -10.24
N GLY A 22 -18.51 -7.08 -8.93
CA GLY A 22 -18.05 -8.25 -8.19
C GLY A 22 -16.53 -8.46 -8.17
N ASP A 23 -15.74 -7.58 -8.78
CA ASP A 23 -14.27 -7.65 -8.72
C ASP A 23 -13.74 -6.75 -7.59
N TRP A 24 -13.30 -7.38 -6.50
CA TRP A 24 -12.75 -6.64 -5.37
C TRP A 24 -11.37 -6.09 -5.69
N THR A 25 -11.20 -4.79 -5.50
CA THR A 25 -9.92 -4.09 -5.69
C THR A 25 -9.63 -3.19 -4.49
N LEU A 26 -8.37 -3.17 -4.07
CA LEU A 26 -7.86 -2.32 -2.99
C LEU A 26 -6.69 -1.50 -3.52
N GLY A 27 -6.67 -0.20 -3.25
CA GLY A 27 -5.55 0.67 -3.66
C GLY A 27 -5.50 1.95 -2.87
N PHE A 28 -4.37 2.66 -2.96
CA PHE A 28 -4.25 3.99 -2.37
C PHE A 28 -4.85 5.02 -3.31
N ASP A 29 -5.71 5.88 -2.78
CA ASP A 29 -6.33 6.95 -3.55
C ASP A 29 -5.27 7.90 -4.14
N GLY A 30 -5.37 8.15 -5.44
CA GLY A 30 -4.42 8.98 -6.17
C GLY A 30 -3.13 8.27 -6.61
N PHE A 31 -2.97 6.97 -6.34
CA PHE A 31 -1.78 6.20 -6.69
C PHE A 31 -2.12 4.97 -7.55
N PRO A 32 -1.21 4.55 -8.45
CA PRO A 32 -1.47 3.45 -9.39
C PRO A 32 -1.49 2.07 -8.72
N TRP A 33 -0.80 1.89 -7.59
CA TRP A 33 -0.74 0.60 -6.91
C TRP A 33 -2.12 0.16 -6.43
N HIS A 34 -2.45 -1.09 -6.76
CA HIS A 34 -3.61 -1.78 -6.25
C HIS A 34 -3.38 -3.29 -6.24
N THR A 35 -4.20 -4.00 -5.47
CA THR A 35 -4.29 -5.46 -5.47
C THR A 35 -5.74 -5.90 -5.61
N HIS A 36 -5.95 -7.15 -6.03
CA HIS A 36 -7.27 -7.74 -6.20
C HIS A 36 -7.61 -8.66 -5.02
N GLY A 37 -8.88 -8.69 -4.63
CA GLY A 37 -9.40 -9.60 -3.61
C GLY A 37 -9.13 -11.07 -3.94
N SER A 38 -9.22 -11.44 -5.22
CA SER A 38 -8.92 -12.79 -5.71
C SER A 38 -7.46 -13.21 -5.46
N ILE A 39 -6.52 -12.27 -5.54
CA ILE A 39 -5.10 -12.51 -5.21
C ILE A 39 -4.96 -12.73 -3.71
N LEU A 40 -5.55 -11.86 -2.89
CA LEU A 40 -5.50 -11.97 -1.43
C LEU A 40 -6.15 -13.27 -0.92
N ALA A 41 -7.29 -13.65 -1.50
CA ALA A 41 -7.98 -14.92 -1.24
C ALA A 41 -7.07 -16.11 -1.56
N SER A 42 -6.43 -16.09 -2.73
CA SER A 42 -5.54 -17.16 -3.18
C SER A 42 -4.30 -17.32 -2.27
N LEU A 43 -3.72 -16.21 -1.81
CA LEU A 43 -2.55 -16.21 -0.93
C LEU A 43 -2.88 -16.64 0.51
N SER A 44 -4.06 -16.28 1.01
CA SER A 44 -4.49 -16.58 2.38
C SER A 44 -5.24 -17.91 2.53
N GLY A 45 -5.75 -18.47 1.42
CA GLY A 45 -6.64 -19.65 1.44
C GLY A 45 -8.04 -19.35 1.98
N LYS A 46 -8.45 -18.07 2.02
CA LYS A 46 -9.75 -17.59 2.52
C LYS A 46 -10.60 -17.07 1.36
N ASP A 47 -11.88 -16.80 1.62
CA ASP A 47 -12.70 -16.05 0.66
C ASP A 47 -12.21 -14.59 0.53
N GLU A 48 -12.59 -13.92 -0.55
CA GLU A 48 -12.10 -12.58 -0.89
C GLU A 48 -12.43 -11.56 0.20
N GLU A 49 -13.65 -11.54 0.72
CA GLU A 49 -14.07 -10.56 1.73
C GLU A 49 -13.28 -10.75 3.03
N THR A 50 -13.10 -11.98 3.49
CA THR A 50 -12.26 -12.26 4.67
C THR A 50 -10.80 -11.88 4.42
N ALA A 51 -10.23 -12.23 3.27
CA ALA A 51 -8.84 -11.90 2.95
C ALA A 51 -8.60 -10.39 2.85
N ILE A 52 -9.56 -9.64 2.32
CA ILE A 52 -9.56 -8.17 2.26
C ILE A 52 -9.59 -7.58 3.67
N ASN A 53 -10.51 -8.07 4.52
CA ASN A 53 -10.62 -7.59 5.90
C ASN A 53 -9.34 -7.83 6.69
N ASP A 54 -8.73 -9.00 6.54
CA ASP A 54 -7.44 -9.33 7.15
C ASP A 54 -6.33 -8.42 6.63
N PHE A 55 -6.23 -8.21 5.31
CA PHE A 55 -5.23 -7.31 4.74
C PHE A 55 -5.37 -5.87 5.28
N VAL A 56 -6.61 -5.37 5.37
CA VAL A 56 -6.88 -4.04 5.94
C VAL A 56 -6.53 -4.01 7.43
N ALA A 57 -6.78 -5.10 8.17
CA ALA A 57 -6.42 -5.21 9.58
C ALA A 57 -4.89 -5.19 9.77
N ASP A 58 -4.15 -6.00 9.03
CA ASP A 58 -2.68 -6.07 9.05
C ASP A 58 -2.06 -4.71 8.70
N LEU A 59 -2.61 -4.03 7.68
CA LEU A 59 -2.17 -2.70 7.30
C LEU A 59 -2.35 -1.73 8.48
N LYS A 60 -3.55 -1.71 9.08
CA LYS A 60 -3.89 -0.79 10.17
C LYS A 60 -3.17 -1.11 11.48
N SER A 61 -2.80 -2.37 11.73
CA SER A 61 -2.00 -2.76 12.90
C SER A 61 -0.52 -2.43 12.76
N GLY A 62 -0.07 -2.02 11.55
CA GLY A 62 1.32 -1.73 11.26
C GLY A 62 2.16 -2.98 10.97
N GLU A 63 1.51 -4.10 10.62
CA GLU A 63 2.20 -5.32 10.19
C GLU A 63 2.63 -5.29 8.72
N ARG A 64 2.09 -4.34 7.94
CA ARG A 64 2.49 -4.10 6.55
C ARG A 64 3.27 -2.80 6.44
N VAL A 65 4.38 -2.84 5.70
CA VAL A 65 5.19 -1.66 5.40
C VAL A 65 4.67 -1.02 4.11
N ILE A 66 4.54 0.30 4.14
CA ILE A 66 4.15 1.12 3.01
C ILE A 66 5.39 1.82 2.49
N ALA A 67 5.73 1.59 1.23
CA ALA A 67 6.75 2.32 0.52
C ALA A 67 6.14 3.55 -0.14
N MET A 68 6.82 4.68 -0.01
CA MET A 68 6.47 5.94 -0.64
C MET A 68 7.65 6.43 -1.46
N LYS A 69 7.46 6.48 -2.77
CA LYS A 69 8.42 7.07 -3.70
C LYS A 69 8.18 8.56 -3.80
N ARG A 70 9.25 9.34 -3.69
CA ARG A 70 9.24 10.79 -3.88
C ARG A 70 10.16 11.16 -5.02
N ILE A 71 9.72 12.10 -5.85
CA ILE A 71 10.52 12.71 -6.92
C ILE A 71 10.46 14.22 -6.70
N SER A 72 11.62 14.88 -6.62
CA SER A 72 11.69 16.31 -6.29
C SER A 72 10.90 16.70 -5.02
N GLY A 73 10.88 15.79 -4.03
CA GLY A 73 10.17 15.98 -2.74
C GLY A 73 8.66 15.72 -2.75
N SER A 74 8.04 15.56 -3.92
CA SER A 74 6.61 15.24 -4.05
C SER A 74 6.38 13.73 -4.06
N VAL A 75 5.32 13.24 -3.40
CA VAL A 75 4.95 11.82 -3.44
C VAL A 75 4.52 11.48 -4.87
N ALA A 76 5.28 10.59 -5.51
CA ALA A 76 5.06 10.17 -6.88
C ALA A 76 4.33 8.82 -6.94
N ASP A 77 4.60 7.92 -5.99
CA ASP A 77 3.97 6.60 -5.94
C ASP A 77 3.94 6.05 -4.51
N VAL A 78 2.98 5.16 -4.23
CA VAL A 78 2.77 4.54 -2.92
C VAL A 78 2.30 3.10 -3.11
N TRP A 79 2.97 2.14 -2.45
CA TRP A 79 2.58 0.73 -2.48
C TRP A 79 2.83 0.04 -1.14
N VAL A 80 2.16 -1.09 -0.92
CA VAL A 80 2.52 -2.01 0.17
C VAL A 80 3.67 -2.90 -0.30
N THR A 81 4.74 -2.98 0.49
CA THR A 81 5.95 -3.76 0.18
C THR A 81 6.14 -4.90 1.16
N ASP A 82 6.59 -6.03 0.64
CA ASP A 82 7.05 -7.18 1.42
C ASP A 82 8.58 -7.19 1.61
N ASP A 83 9.33 -6.41 0.82
CA ASP A 83 10.79 -6.27 0.91
C ASP A 83 11.25 -4.81 0.73
N PRO A 84 11.20 -4.01 1.81
CA PRO A 84 11.67 -2.63 1.76
C PRO A 84 13.13 -2.48 1.33
N ALA A 85 14.00 -3.47 1.63
CA ALA A 85 15.42 -3.38 1.33
C ALA A 85 15.69 -3.53 -0.17
N ASP A 86 14.99 -4.46 -0.83
CA ASP A 86 15.08 -4.62 -2.28
C ASP A 86 14.51 -3.41 -3.02
N ASP A 87 13.36 -2.89 -2.59
CA ASP A 87 12.77 -1.69 -3.20
C ASP A 87 13.72 -0.48 -3.10
N LEU A 88 14.38 -0.30 -1.94
CA LEU A 88 15.36 0.77 -1.75
C LEU A 88 16.59 0.58 -2.66
N ALA A 89 17.13 -0.63 -2.72
CA ALA A 89 18.29 -0.94 -3.55
C ALA A 89 17.97 -0.76 -5.05
N SER A 90 16.77 -1.13 -5.48
CA SER A 90 16.29 -0.95 -6.84
C SER A 90 16.16 0.54 -7.19
N SER A 91 15.55 1.34 -6.31
CA SER A 91 15.45 2.80 -6.48
C SER A 91 16.83 3.47 -6.54
N GLN A 92 17.78 3.07 -5.69
CA GLN A 92 19.15 3.60 -5.73
C GLN A 92 19.91 3.22 -7.01
N LYS A 93 19.58 2.08 -7.62
CA LYS A 93 20.29 1.57 -8.80
C LYS A 93 19.72 2.08 -10.12
N TYR A 94 18.40 2.25 -10.19
CA TYR A 94 17.68 2.53 -11.43
C TYR A 94 16.78 3.77 -11.36
N GLY A 95 16.63 4.39 -10.19
CA GLY A 95 15.84 5.59 -9.97
C GLY A 95 16.51 6.85 -10.52
N LEU A 96 15.76 7.96 -10.48
CA LEU A 96 16.26 9.27 -10.86
C LEU A 96 17.16 9.87 -9.76
N ASP A 97 18.03 10.81 -10.12
CA ASP A 97 18.95 11.45 -9.15
C ASP A 97 18.22 12.21 -8.02
N ASP A 98 17.00 12.69 -8.28
CA ASP A 98 16.13 13.38 -7.33
C ASP A 98 15.03 12.48 -6.74
N GLU A 99 15.15 11.18 -6.97
CA GLU A 99 14.28 10.16 -6.40
C GLU A 99 14.74 9.80 -4.99
N SER A 100 13.78 9.69 -4.08
CA SER A 100 14.00 9.12 -2.77
C SER A 100 12.85 8.22 -2.38
N MET A 101 13.12 7.30 -1.46
CA MET A 101 12.08 6.47 -0.88
C MET A 101 11.97 6.68 0.63
N GLU A 102 10.73 6.65 1.10
CA GLU A 102 10.35 6.70 2.49
C GLU A 102 9.53 5.45 2.78
N PHE A 103 9.86 4.76 3.88
CA PHE A 103 9.07 3.62 4.32
C PHE A 103 8.38 3.99 5.62
N ARG A 104 7.12 3.59 5.75
CA ARG A 104 6.31 3.90 6.91
C ARG A 104 5.29 2.83 7.20
N LEU A 105 4.75 2.87 8.41
CA LEU A 105 3.56 2.12 8.80
C LEU A 105 2.31 2.98 8.60
N TRP A 106 1.15 2.36 8.76
CA TRP A 106 -0.14 3.02 8.60
C TRP A 106 -0.34 4.19 9.58
N ASP A 107 0.18 4.07 10.81
CA ASP A 107 0.10 5.11 11.84
C ASP A 107 0.95 6.36 11.54
N GLY A 108 1.83 6.32 10.53
CA GLY A 108 2.77 7.40 10.19
C GLY A 108 4.17 7.22 10.75
N SER A 109 4.45 6.15 11.49
CA SER A 109 5.78 5.82 11.98
C SER A 109 6.70 5.46 10.81
N VAL A 110 7.86 6.12 10.74
CA VAL A 110 8.88 5.84 9.72
C VAL A 110 9.60 4.53 10.04
N VAL A 111 9.74 3.68 9.03
CA VAL A 111 10.51 2.44 9.08
C VAL A 111 11.91 2.70 8.51
N LYS A 112 12.94 2.33 9.26
CA LYS A 112 14.33 2.39 8.79
C LYS A 112 14.68 1.07 8.12
N VAL A 113 15.26 1.18 6.93
CA VAL A 113 15.72 0.08 6.08
C VAL A 113 17.23 0.20 5.91
#